data_AF-M7ZUJ6-F1
#
_entry.id   AF-M7ZUJ6-F1
#
_cell.length_a   1.000
_cell.length_b   1.000
_cell.length_c   1.000
_cell.angle_alpha   90.00
_cell.angle_beta   90.00
_cell.angle_gamma   90.00
#
_symmetry.space_group_name_H-M   'P 1'
#
loop_
_entity.id
_entity.type
_entity.pdbx_description
1 polymer ?
#
loop_
_entity_poly.entity_id
_entity_poly.type
_entity_poly.pdbx_seq_one_letter_code
_entity_poly.pdbx_strand_id
1 'polypeptide(L)'
;MAPPQPAPPPGTPIFRTPDELLHDIFLRLPTAADLARASAACPSFRRLITDHAFLRRYRALHPPPLICALHPPFDDSAFIPAQPPHPSAVAARAFAGFDFSCSSFLPSTASLTWSAIDFLDGRALLAGAPVPRKRGSSHLRNLQYRYFSARELAVCDPVHRRYILLPPSPAT
;
A
#
# COMPACT_ATOMS: atom_id res chain seq x y z
N MET A 1 -19.26 -9.29 -61.44
CA MET A 1 -18.91 -8.17 -60.55
C MET A 1 -19.88 -8.21 -59.38
N ALA A 2 -19.42 -8.59 -58.19
CA ALA A 2 -20.29 -8.74 -57.02
C ALA A 2 -20.75 -7.37 -56.51
N PRO A 3 -22.00 -7.23 -56.02
CA PRO A 3 -22.49 -5.95 -55.51
C PRO A 3 -21.70 -5.52 -54.27
N PRO A 4 -21.49 -4.21 -54.06
CA PRO A 4 -20.80 -3.71 -52.89
C PRO A 4 -21.57 -4.06 -51.62
N GLN A 5 -20.87 -4.64 -50.64
CA GLN A 5 -21.45 -4.98 -49.34
C GLN A 5 -21.89 -3.69 -48.61
N PRO A 6 -23.05 -3.69 -47.95
CA PRO A 6 -23.49 -2.55 -47.15
C PRO A 6 -22.49 -2.27 -46.03
N ALA A 7 -22.17 -0.99 -45.81
CA ALA A 7 -21.34 -0.57 -44.68
C ALA A 7 -21.94 -1.06 -43.35
N PRO A 8 -21.12 -1.49 -42.38
CA PRO A 8 -21.61 -1.92 -41.08
C PRO A 8 -22.41 -0.78 -40.43
N PRO A 9 -23.52 -1.09 -39.74
CA PRO A 9 -24.35 -0.07 -39.11
C PRO A 9 -23.52 0.74 -38.10
N PRO A 10 -23.75 2.05 -37.98
CA PRO A 10 -23.11 2.87 -36.96
C PRO A 10 -23.35 2.24 -35.58
N GLY A 11 -22.28 2.03 -34.82
CA GLY A 11 -22.34 1.43 -33.49
C GLY A 11 -23.37 2.16 -32.63
N THR A 12 -24.25 1.40 -31.98
CA THR A 12 -25.28 1.92 -31.08
C THR A 12 -24.68 2.91 -30.09
N PRO A 13 -25.26 4.11 -29.90
CA PRO A 13 -24.78 5.04 -28.89
C PRO A 13 -24.88 4.36 -27.53
N ILE A 14 -23.77 4.35 -26.79
CA ILE A 14 -23.73 3.81 -25.42
C ILE A 14 -24.57 4.75 -24.55
N PHE A 15 -25.83 4.41 -24.32
CA PHE A 15 -26.66 5.10 -23.33
C PHE A 15 -26.10 4.78 -21.94
N ARG A 16 -25.31 5.69 -21.38
CA ARG A 16 -24.80 5.56 -20.02
C ARG A 16 -25.86 5.95 -19.01
N THR A 17 -25.99 5.15 -17.96
CA THR A 17 -26.85 5.48 -16.83
C THR A 17 -26.31 6.71 -16.07
N PRO A 18 -27.14 7.46 -15.33
CA PRO A 18 -26.67 8.57 -14.48
C PRO A 18 -25.57 8.14 -13.50
N ASP A 19 -25.66 6.92 -12.96
CA ASP A 19 -24.67 6.36 -12.02
C ASP A 19 -23.32 6.09 -12.70
N GLU A 20 -23.31 5.68 -13.97
CA GLU A 20 -22.09 5.52 -14.77
C GLU A 20 -21.43 6.87 -15.07
N LEU A 21 -22.22 7.91 -15.34
CA LEU A 21 -21.70 9.25 -15.55
C LEU A 21 -21.09 9.82 -14.25
N LEU A 22 -21.77 9.62 -13.11
CA LEU A 22 -21.24 10.00 -11.81
C LEU A 22 -19.95 9.24 -11.47
N HIS A 23 -19.88 7.94 -11.79
CA HIS A 23 -18.64 7.16 -11.67
C HIS A 23 -17.49 7.83 -12.41
N ASP A 24 -17.69 8.16 -13.68
CA ASP A 24 -16.64 8.77 -14.50
C ASP A 24 -16.24 10.16 -14.01
N ILE A 25 -17.18 10.94 -13.48
CA ILE A 25 -16.90 12.24 -12.86
C ILE A 25 -16.05 12.05 -11.60
N PHE A 26 -16.44 11.14 -10.70
CA PHE A 26 -15.70 10.90 -9.46
C PHE A 26 -14.32 10.29 -9.72
N LEU A 27 -14.15 9.48 -10.77
CA LEU A 27 -12.85 8.96 -11.19
C LEU A 27 -11.88 10.05 -11.67
N ARG A 28 -12.40 11.20 -12.11
CA ARG A 28 -11.56 12.34 -12.55
C ARG A 28 -11.13 13.25 -11.41
N LEU A 29 -11.62 13.03 -10.18
CA LEU A 29 -11.21 13.82 -9.02
C LEU A 29 -9.74 13.47 -8.66
N PRO A 30 -8.82 14.44 -8.73
CA PRO A 30 -7.38 14.17 -8.65
C PRO A 30 -6.91 13.85 -7.23
N THR A 31 -7.70 14.15 -6.21
CA THR A 31 -7.32 13.93 -4.80
C THR A 31 -8.34 13.09 -4.06
N ALA A 32 -7.85 12.24 -3.14
CA ALA A 32 -8.70 11.50 -2.22
C ALA A 32 -9.54 12.42 -1.31
N ALA A 33 -9.06 13.65 -1.06
CA ALA A 33 -9.80 14.65 -0.28
C ALA A 33 -11.04 15.17 -1.03
N ASP A 34 -10.95 15.42 -2.33
CA ASP A 34 -12.10 15.77 -3.17
C ASP A 34 -13.12 14.64 -3.21
N LEU A 35 -12.63 13.40 -3.36
CA LEU A 35 -13.46 12.21 -3.35
C LEU A 35 -14.19 12.04 -2.01
N ALA A 36 -13.49 12.29 -0.89
CA ALA A 36 -14.09 12.28 0.45
C ALA A 36 -15.18 13.35 0.58
N ARG A 37 -14.95 14.58 0.11
CA ARG A 37 -15.96 15.66 0.10
C ARG A 37 -17.19 15.28 -0.73
N ALA A 38 -16.99 14.71 -1.92
CA ALA A 38 -18.08 14.22 -2.75
C ALA A 38 -18.89 13.12 -2.03
N SER A 39 -18.22 12.18 -1.35
CA SER A 39 -18.90 11.14 -0.58
C SER A 39 -19.71 11.69 0.59
N ALA A 40 -19.29 12.81 1.18
CA ALA A 40 -19.98 13.47 2.28
C ALA A 40 -21.19 14.29 1.83
N ALA A 41 -21.31 14.62 0.54
CA ALA A 41 -22.38 15.45 0.01
C ALA A 41 -23.74 14.74 0.04
N CYS A 42 -23.81 13.44 -0.27
CA CYS A 42 -25.06 12.68 -0.16
C CYS A 42 -24.83 11.15 -0.05
N PRO A 43 -25.82 10.39 0.49
CA PRO A 43 -25.73 8.94 0.63
C PRO A 43 -25.54 8.18 -0.70
N SER A 44 -26.14 8.67 -1.79
CA SER A 44 -26.01 8.04 -3.11
C SER A 44 -24.57 8.14 -3.64
N PHE A 45 -23.94 9.31 -3.47
CA PHE A 45 -22.53 9.50 -3.86
C PHE A 45 -21.61 8.65 -2.99
N ARG A 46 -21.86 8.63 -1.68
CA ARG A 46 -21.14 7.73 -0.77
C ARG A 46 -21.21 6.29 -1.26
N ARG A 47 -22.40 5.78 -1.60
CA ARG A 47 -22.59 4.41 -2.10
C ARG A 47 -21.73 4.13 -3.33
N LEU A 48 -21.78 5.01 -4.33
CA LEU A 48 -21.01 4.85 -5.58
C LEU A 48 -19.49 4.91 -5.31
N ILE A 49 -19.04 5.83 -4.46
CA ILE A 49 -17.61 6.03 -4.16
C ILE A 49 -17.05 4.89 -3.31
N THR A 50 -17.84 4.34 -2.38
CA THR A 50 -17.43 3.20 -1.55
C THR A 50 -17.53 1.85 -2.27
N ASP A 51 -18.07 1.82 -3.49
CA ASP A 51 -18.13 0.60 -4.29
C ASP A 51 -16.73 0.04 -4.58
N HIS A 52 -16.59 -1.27 -4.49
CA HIS A 52 -15.30 -1.93 -4.65
C HIS A 52 -14.74 -1.79 -6.07
N ALA A 53 -15.58 -1.85 -7.11
CA ALA A 53 -15.14 -1.67 -8.48
C ALA A 53 -14.72 -0.22 -8.75
N PHE A 54 -15.44 0.76 -8.19
CA PHE A 54 -15.03 2.17 -8.22
C PHE A 54 -13.65 2.36 -7.58
N LEU A 55 -13.47 1.94 -6.32
CA LEU A 55 -12.22 2.14 -5.58
C LEU A 55 -11.03 1.45 -6.27
N ARG A 56 -11.25 0.27 -6.87
CA ARG A 56 -10.20 -0.42 -7.65
C ARG A 56 -9.79 0.39 -8.88
N ARG A 57 -10.76 0.92 -9.64
CA ARG A 57 -10.47 1.78 -10.81
C ARG A 57 -9.80 3.08 -10.40
N TYR A 58 -10.28 3.70 -9.33
CA TYR A 58 -9.71 4.93 -8.78
C TYR A 58 -8.23 4.73 -8.42
N ARG A 59 -7.88 3.67 -7.67
CA ARG A 59 -6.49 3.37 -7.31
C ARG A 59 -5.59 3.03 -8.50
N ALA A 60 -6.15 2.44 -9.55
CA ALA A 60 -5.41 2.16 -10.79
C ALA A 60 -5.07 3.45 -11.57
N LEU A 61 -5.97 4.44 -11.52
CA LEU A 61 -5.77 5.76 -12.16
C LEU A 61 -4.98 6.73 -11.30
N HIS A 62 -5.12 6.62 -9.98
CA HIS A 62 -4.52 7.49 -8.97
C HIS A 62 -3.70 6.65 -8.01
N PRO A 63 -2.41 6.40 -8.32
CA PRO A 63 -1.52 5.67 -7.43
C PRO A 63 -1.53 6.30 -6.03
N PRO A 64 -1.55 5.48 -4.95
CA PRO A 64 -1.50 6.00 -3.60
C PRO A 64 -0.25 6.88 -3.42
N PRO A 65 -0.35 7.98 -2.63
CA PRO A 65 0.76 8.92 -2.49
C PRO A 65 1.99 8.22 -1.92
N LEU A 66 3.14 8.48 -2.54
CA LEU A 66 4.43 8.01 -2.03
C LEU A 66 4.76 8.80 -0.76
N ILE A 67 4.64 8.16 0.40
CA ILE A 67 4.96 8.79 1.69
C ILE A 67 6.47 8.86 1.88
N CYS A 68 7.19 7.78 1.58
CA CYS A 68 8.63 7.71 1.77
C CYS A 68 9.28 6.62 0.92
N ALA A 69 10.59 6.75 0.76
CA ALA A 69 11.47 5.64 0.44
C ALA A 69 12.14 5.16 1.74
N LEU A 70 12.28 3.85 1.90
CA LEU A 70 13.01 3.24 3.00
C LEU A 70 14.25 2.54 2.45
N HIS A 71 15.42 2.86 2.99
CA HIS A 71 16.68 2.22 2.60
C HIS A 71 17.13 1.19 3.66
N PRO A 72 17.57 -0.02 3.28
CA PRO A 72 18.08 -0.98 4.25
C PRO A 72 19.34 -0.45 4.98
N PRO A 73 19.45 -0.62 6.31
CA PRO A 73 18.52 -1.30 7.20
C PRO A 73 17.30 -0.43 7.50
N PHE A 74 16.10 -1.01 7.42
CA PHE A 74 14.81 -0.35 7.64
C PHE A 74 14.57 0.05 9.11
N ASP A 75 15.49 0.84 9.68
CA ASP A 75 15.37 1.48 10.99
C ASP A 75 14.87 2.93 10.86
N ASP A 76 14.72 3.63 11.97
CA ASP A 76 14.21 5.01 11.98
C ASP A 76 15.08 6.00 11.18
N SER A 77 16.33 5.63 10.86
CA SER A 77 17.23 6.46 10.04
C SER A 77 17.07 6.22 8.52
N ALA A 78 16.28 5.22 8.13
CA ALA A 78 16.04 4.84 6.74
C ALA A 78 14.94 5.64 6.03
N PHE A 79 14.18 6.46 6.78
CA PHE A 79 13.01 7.16 6.25
C PHE A 79 13.40 8.41 5.47
N ILE A 80 13.19 8.36 4.15
CA ILE A 80 13.34 9.52 3.27
C ILE A 80 11.94 9.92 2.79
N PRO A 81 11.30 10.93 3.41
CA PRO A 81 9.98 11.39 2.99
C PRO A 81 10.03 12.01 1.60
N ALA A 82 8.94 11.91 0.83
CA ALA A 82 8.82 12.65 -0.41
C ALA A 82 8.96 14.16 -0.14
N GLN A 83 9.85 14.83 -0.88
CA GLN A 83 10.12 16.27 -0.74
C GLN A 83 9.59 17.06 -1.93
N PRO A 84 9.33 18.37 -1.78
CA PRO A 84 9.02 19.24 -2.92
C PRO A 84 10.13 19.16 -3.99
N PRO A 85 9.79 19.21 -5.29
CA PRO A 85 8.47 19.49 -5.87
C PRO A 85 7.55 18.26 -6.05
N HIS A 86 7.85 17.12 -5.42
CA HIS A 86 7.05 15.90 -5.60
C HIS A 86 5.58 16.10 -5.14
N PRO A 87 4.57 15.64 -5.90
CA PRO A 87 3.15 15.86 -5.56
C PRO A 87 2.73 15.27 -4.20
N SER A 88 3.39 14.19 -3.77
CA SER A 88 3.12 13.57 -2.46
C SER A 88 3.80 14.26 -1.27
N ALA A 89 4.57 15.33 -1.47
CA ALA A 89 5.33 15.97 -0.39
C ALA A 89 4.47 16.45 0.79
N VAL A 90 3.27 16.97 0.51
CA VAL A 90 2.33 17.39 1.55
C VAL A 90 1.85 16.20 2.37
N ALA A 91 1.51 15.08 1.71
CA ALA A 91 1.09 13.85 2.38
C ALA A 91 2.25 13.24 3.18
N ALA A 92 3.46 13.22 2.63
CA ALA A 92 4.66 12.72 3.30
C ALA A 92 4.99 13.49 4.58
N ARG A 93 4.79 14.81 4.58
CA ARG A 93 5.03 15.67 5.75
C ARG A 93 4.16 15.31 6.96
N ALA A 94 2.98 14.74 6.74
CA ALA A 94 2.13 14.25 7.83
C ALA A 94 2.77 13.09 8.62
N PHE A 95 3.80 12.44 8.04
CA PHE A 95 4.55 11.34 8.65
C PHE A 95 5.96 11.76 9.11
N ALA A 96 6.25 13.06 9.18
CA ALA A 96 7.53 13.52 9.71
C ALA A 96 7.69 13.08 11.17
N GLY A 97 8.75 12.30 11.45
CA GLY A 97 9.01 11.73 12.78
C GLY A 97 8.12 10.54 13.14
N PHE A 98 7.42 9.95 12.18
CA PHE A 98 6.63 8.74 12.39
C PHE A 98 7.54 7.51 12.49
N ASP A 99 7.27 6.64 13.46
CA ASP A 99 7.98 5.37 13.67
C ASP A 99 7.35 4.25 12.83
N PHE A 100 8.10 3.73 11.86
CA PHE A 100 7.69 2.62 10.98
C PHE A 100 8.22 1.25 11.44
N SER A 101 8.90 1.18 12.58
CA SER A 101 9.58 -0.03 13.10
C SER A 101 8.64 -1.17 13.47
N CYS A 102 7.37 -0.89 13.76
CA CYS A 102 6.36 -1.84 14.28
C CYS A 102 6.75 -2.58 15.59
N SER A 103 7.96 -2.37 16.10
CA SER A 103 8.56 -3.12 17.20
C SER A 103 7.82 -2.94 18.53
N SER A 104 7.10 -1.83 18.70
CA SER A 104 6.37 -1.51 19.93
C SER A 104 5.09 -2.33 20.14
N PHE A 105 4.52 -2.95 19.10
CA PHE A 105 3.25 -3.67 19.18
C PHE A 105 3.27 -5.06 18.53
N LEU A 106 4.38 -5.45 17.92
CA LEU A 106 4.59 -6.84 17.53
C LEU A 106 4.77 -7.75 18.76
N PRO A 107 4.49 -9.06 18.65
CA PRO A 107 4.71 -9.99 19.76
C PRO A 107 6.17 -9.96 20.17
N SER A 108 6.44 -9.48 21.39
CA SER A 108 7.77 -9.52 21.97
C SER A 108 7.96 -10.85 22.69
N THR A 109 8.64 -11.79 22.05
CA THR A 109 9.13 -13.00 22.73
C THR A 109 10.61 -12.81 23.04
N ALA A 110 11.02 -13.18 24.26
CA ALA A 110 12.41 -12.97 24.74
C ALA A 110 13.48 -13.62 23.84
N SER A 111 13.09 -14.54 22.96
CA SER A 111 13.96 -15.23 22.02
C SER A 111 14.00 -14.63 20.62
N LEU A 112 13.15 -13.66 20.27
CA LEU A 112 12.95 -13.24 18.88
C LEU A 112 13.24 -11.75 18.69
N THR A 113 13.90 -11.43 17.59
CA THR A 113 14.06 -10.05 17.11
C THR A 113 13.39 -9.91 15.76
N TRP A 114 12.48 -8.94 15.67
CA TRP A 114 11.84 -8.55 14.42
C TRP A 114 12.78 -7.66 13.62
N SER A 115 12.87 -7.92 12.33
CA SER A 115 13.49 -7.02 11.35
C SER A 115 12.64 -6.94 10.11
N ALA A 116 12.44 -5.72 9.61
CA ALA A 116 11.76 -5.54 8.35
C ALA A 116 12.60 -6.08 7.19
N ILE A 117 11.89 -6.69 6.26
CA ILE A 117 12.37 -7.34 5.05
C ILE A 117 12.06 -6.44 3.86
N ASP A 118 10.84 -5.95 3.83
CA ASP A 118 10.27 -5.23 2.70
C ASP A 118 9.18 -4.28 3.19
N PHE A 119 8.93 -3.24 2.42
CA PHE A 119 7.88 -2.27 2.65
C PHE A 119 7.14 -2.00 1.33
N LEU A 120 5.87 -2.40 1.28
CA LEU A 120 5.04 -2.25 0.10
C LEU A 120 3.66 -1.71 0.50
N ASP A 121 3.16 -0.72 -0.24
CA ASP A 121 1.84 -0.11 -0.04
C ASP A 121 1.56 0.35 1.39
N GLY A 122 2.59 0.87 2.08
CA GLY A 122 2.50 1.32 3.47
C GLY A 122 2.39 0.19 4.50
N ARG A 123 2.68 -1.05 4.11
CA ARG A 123 2.80 -2.20 5.02
C ARG A 123 4.23 -2.71 5.05
N ALA A 124 4.68 -3.10 6.23
CA ALA A 124 5.99 -3.70 6.47
C ALA A 124 5.85 -5.23 6.50
N LEU A 125 6.68 -5.94 5.74
CA LEU A 125 6.91 -7.37 5.94
C LEU A 125 8.08 -7.52 6.90
N LEU A 126 7.91 -8.26 7.99
CA LEU A 126 8.94 -8.48 8.99
C LEU A 126 9.23 -9.97 9.18
N ALA A 127 10.51 -10.28 9.40
CA ALA A 127 10.98 -11.59 9.85
C ALA A 127 11.33 -11.55 11.32
N GLY A 128 10.77 -12.50 12.06
CA GLY A 128 11.16 -12.83 13.42
C GLY A 128 12.26 -13.88 13.39
N ALA A 129 13.45 -13.51 13.84
CA ALA A 129 14.60 -14.40 13.91
C ALA A 129 15.19 -14.46 15.33
N PRO A 130 15.80 -15.60 15.73
CA PRO A 130 16.37 -15.75 17.06
C PRO A 130 17.40 -14.65 17.38
N VAL A 131 17.39 -14.14 18.61
CA VAL A 131 18.41 -13.18 19.06
C VAL A 131 19.80 -13.81 18.93
N PRO A 132 20.73 -13.21 18.16
CA PRO A 132 22.07 -13.78 17.99
C PRO A 132 22.84 -13.78 19.32
N ARG A 133 23.40 -14.93 19.69
CA ARG A 133 24.09 -15.15 20.98
C ARG A 133 25.43 -14.43 21.14
N LYS A 134 25.99 -13.83 20.09
CA LYS A 134 27.28 -13.11 20.13
C LYS A 134 27.20 -11.76 19.42
N ARG A 135 27.65 -10.73 20.13
CA ARG A 135 27.75 -9.32 19.71
C ARG A 135 29.01 -9.15 18.86
N GLY A 136 28.99 -9.58 17.60
CA GLY A 136 30.22 -9.54 16.78
C GLY A 136 30.07 -10.05 15.37
N SER A 137 29.35 -9.33 14.51
CA SER A 137 29.42 -9.49 13.05
C SER A 137 28.68 -8.35 12.35
N SER A 138 29.16 -7.97 11.17
CA SER A 138 28.65 -6.87 10.36
C SER A 138 27.14 -6.99 10.09
N HIS A 139 26.45 -5.85 10.10
CA HIS A 139 24.99 -5.74 9.98
C HIS A 139 24.42 -6.48 8.75
N LEU A 140 25.16 -6.46 7.63
CA LEU A 140 24.81 -7.16 6.39
C LEU A 140 24.81 -8.69 6.51
N ARG A 141 25.78 -9.28 7.25
CA ARG A 141 25.81 -10.73 7.51
C ARG A 141 24.66 -11.16 8.42
N ASN A 142 24.23 -10.29 9.33
CA ASN A 142 23.10 -10.56 10.23
C ASN A 142 21.76 -10.56 9.48
N LEU A 143 21.56 -9.66 8.49
CA LEU A 143 20.35 -9.66 7.68
C LEU A 143 20.21 -10.97 6.90
N GLN A 144 21.24 -11.38 6.15
CA GLN A 144 21.24 -12.63 5.39
C GLN A 144 20.99 -13.85 6.29
N TYR A 145 21.63 -13.91 7.47
CA TYR A 145 21.38 -14.97 8.44
C TYR A 145 19.96 -14.94 9.01
N ARG A 146 19.40 -13.76 9.31
CA ARG A 146 18.00 -13.62 9.79
C ARG A 146 16.98 -14.08 8.76
N TYR A 147 17.22 -13.84 7.46
CA TYR A 147 16.36 -14.34 6.40
C TYR A 147 16.27 -15.88 6.41
N PHE A 148 17.42 -16.56 6.49
CA PHE A 148 17.47 -18.02 6.49
C PHE A 148 16.98 -18.66 7.80
N SER A 149 17.01 -17.91 8.90
CA SER A 149 16.60 -18.40 10.23
C SER A 149 15.26 -17.84 10.71
N ALA A 150 14.54 -17.12 9.83
CA ALA A 150 13.22 -16.59 10.13
C ALA A 150 12.28 -17.75 10.47
N ARG A 151 11.76 -17.73 11.70
CA ARG A 151 10.79 -18.73 12.16
C ARG A 151 9.36 -18.23 12.01
N GLU A 152 9.21 -16.91 12.00
CA GLU A 152 7.92 -16.23 11.96
C GLU A 152 7.99 -15.07 10.98
N LEU A 153 6.90 -14.87 10.27
CA LEU A 153 6.72 -13.72 9.39
C LEU A 153 5.50 -12.94 9.85
N ALA A 154 5.58 -11.62 9.79
CA ALA A 154 4.48 -10.73 10.14
C ALA A 154 4.30 -9.68 9.04
N VAL A 155 3.05 -9.42 8.67
CA VAL A 155 2.70 -8.22 7.91
C VAL A 155 2.18 -7.20 8.90
N CYS A 156 2.82 -6.04 8.94
CA CYS A 156 2.48 -4.94 9.82
C CYS A 156 1.95 -3.75 9.03
N ASP A 157 0.92 -3.11 9.58
CA ASP A 157 0.46 -1.78 9.17
C ASP A 157 0.87 -0.79 10.28
N PRO A 158 2.00 -0.08 10.10
CA PRO A 158 2.55 0.79 11.14
C PRO A 158 1.62 1.99 11.43
N VAL A 159 0.86 2.44 10.43
CA VAL A 159 -0.07 3.57 10.56
C VAL A 159 -1.23 3.23 11.48
N HIS A 160 -1.80 2.03 11.33
CA HIS A 160 -2.95 1.58 12.14
C HIS A 160 -2.54 0.74 13.35
N ARG A 161 -1.24 0.58 13.62
CA ARG A 161 -0.69 -0.21 14.74
C ARG A 161 -1.30 -1.61 14.85
N ARG A 162 -1.38 -2.30 13.71
CA ARG A 162 -1.93 -3.66 13.63
C ARG A 162 -0.97 -4.56 12.86
N TYR A 163 -1.01 -5.84 13.18
CA TYR A 163 -0.21 -6.84 12.51
C TYR A 163 -1.01 -8.12 12.28
N ILE A 164 -0.56 -8.91 11.31
CA ILE A 164 -1.03 -10.26 11.04
C ILE A 164 0.20 -11.16 10.99
N LEU A 165 0.22 -12.22 11.80
CA LEU A 165 1.22 -13.28 11.69
C LEU A 165 0.86 -14.16 10.50
N LEU A 166 1.83 -14.39 9.63
CA LEU A 166 1.67 -15.30 8.52
C LEU A 166 1.84 -16.73 9.02
N PRO A 167 1.07 -17.69 8.47
CA PRO A 167 1.28 -19.09 8.78
C PRO A 167 2.70 -19.51 8.36
N PRO A 168 3.32 -20.46 9.08
CA PRO A 168 4.61 -21.01 8.66
C PRO A 168 4.47 -21.62 7.26
N SER A 169 5.50 -21.44 6.42
CA SER A 169 5.54 -22.10 5.13
C SER A 169 5.50 -23.62 5.33
N PRO A 170 4.70 -24.37 4.56
CA PRO A 170 4.71 -25.83 4.65
C PRO A 170 6.14 -26.34 4.40
N ALA A 171 6.62 -27.22 5.27
CA ALA A 171 7.91 -27.87 5.07
C ALA A 171 7.83 -28.73 3.81
N THR A 172 8.64 -28.39 2.81
CA THR A 172 8.82 -29.16 1.57
C THR A 172 9.73 -30.36 1.80
#